data_AF-A0AAD8SS53-F1
#
_entry.id   AF-A0AAD8SS53-F1
#
_cell.length_a   1.000
_cell.length_b   1.000
_cell.length_c   1.000
_cell.angle_alpha   90.00
_cell.angle_beta   90.00
_cell.angle_gamma   90.00
#
_symmetry.space_group_name_H-M   'P 1'
#
loop_
_entity.id
_entity.type
_entity.pdbx_description
1 polymer ?
#
loop_
_entity_poly.entity_id
_entity_poly.type
_entity_poly.pdbx_seq_one_letter_code
_entity_poly.pdbx_strand_id
1 'polypeptide(L)'
;MSWQAYVDEHLLCDIEGQRLTAAAILGHDGSVWAQSDAFPQRGEAGGGGGGMAWQPYVDDHLLCDIEGQRLTAAAILGHDGSVWAQSDNFPQVKPEEITGIMNDFDEPGSLAPTGLYLGGTKYMVIQGEPGVIIRGKKGPAGVTIKKTNLSLVIGLYEEPMTHGQCSIVVERLADYLLEQSF
;
A
#
# COMPACT_ATOMS: atom_id res chain seq x y z
N MET A 1 2.08 11.75 -37.26
CA MET A 1 1.18 10.94 -36.42
C MET A 1 1.58 11.18 -34.98
N SER A 2 0.65 11.55 -34.11
CA SER A 2 0.95 11.76 -32.68
C SER A 2 1.03 10.41 -31.96
N TRP A 3 1.71 10.37 -30.81
CA TRP A 3 1.72 9.19 -29.95
C TRP A 3 0.30 8.80 -29.51
N GLN A 4 -0.57 9.78 -29.27
CA GLN A 4 -1.97 9.53 -28.95
C GLN A 4 -2.73 8.86 -30.10
N ALA A 5 -2.58 9.35 -31.33
CA ALA A 5 -3.19 8.71 -32.49
C ALA A 5 -2.70 7.26 -32.69
N TYR A 6 -1.44 6.98 -32.35
CA TYR A 6 -0.91 5.62 -32.40
C TYR A 6 -1.56 4.69 -31.37
N VAL A 7 -1.78 5.17 -30.14
CA VAL A 7 -2.49 4.41 -29.11
C VAL A 7 -3.92 4.11 -29.57
N ASP A 8 -4.63 5.14 -30.05
CA ASP A 8 -6.05 5.02 -30.37
C ASP A 8 -6.31 4.19 -31.63
N GLU A 9 -5.48 4.35 -32.66
CA GLU A 9 -5.69 3.75 -33.98
C GLU A 9 -4.93 2.43 -34.19
N HIS A 10 -3.81 2.22 -33.49
CA HIS A 10 -2.95 1.03 -33.71
C HIS A 10 -2.90 0.09 -32.51
N LEU A 11 -2.76 0.60 -31.28
CA LEU A 11 -2.70 -0.28 -30.11
C LEU A 11 -4.09 -0.76 -29.69
N LEU A 12 -5.09 0.09 -29.76
CA LEU A 12 -6.47 -0.27 -29.42
C LEU A 12 -7.29 -0.70 -30.65
N CYS A 13 -6.65 -1.11 -31.74
CA CYS A 13 -7.40 -1.58 -32.89
C CYS A 13 -8.15 -2.89 -32.60
N ASP A 14 -9.26 -3.09 -33.30
CA ASP A 14 -9.97 -4.37 -33.29
C ASP A 14 -9.28 -5.33 -34.26
N ILE A 15 -8.90 -6.50 -33.77
CA ILE A 15 -8.36 -7.59 -34.57
C ILE A 15 -9.28 -8.80 -34.34
N GLU A 16 -10.05 -9.17 -35.36
CA GLU A 16 -10.92 -10.34 -35.35
C GLU A 16 -11.94 -10.34 -34.18
N GLY A 17 -12.46 -9.17 -33.80
CA GLY A 17 -13.42 -9.02 -32.71
C GLY A 17 -12.79 -9.03 -31.32
N GLN A 18 -11.45 -8.99 -31.24
CA GLN A 18 -10.72 -8.82 -30.00
C GLN A 18 -10.01 -7.46 -30.01
N ARG A 19 -10.21 -6.70 -28.94
CA ARG A 19 -9.61 -5.38 -28.73
C ARG A 19 -8.90 -5.35 -27.38
N LEU A 20 -7.73 -4.73 -27.34
CA LEU A 20 -7.07 -4.43 -26.07
C LEU A 20 -7.97 -3.49 -25.25
N THR A 21 -8.13 -3.79 -23.96
CA THR A 21 -8.95 -2.99 -23.05
C THR A 21 -8.25 -1.70 -22.61
N ALA A 22 -6.92 -1.66 -22.70
CA ALA A 22 -6.09 -0.49 -22.38
C ALA A 22 -4.70 -0.59 -23.05
N ALA A 23 -4.07 0.55 -23.31
CA ALA A 23 -2.69 0.64 -23.83
C ALA A 23 -2.00 1.97 -23.46
N ALA A 24 -0.67 1.97 -23.35
CA ALA A 24 0.13 3.19 -23.20
C ALA A 24 1.52 3.04 -23.83
N ILE A 25 2.14 4.18 -24.11
CA ILE A 25 3.52 4.33 -24.58
C ILE A 25 4.30 5.04 -23.48
N LEU A 26 5.33 4.37 -22.95
CA LEU A 26 6.17 4.86 -21.86
C LEU A 26 7.61 5.08 -22.35
N GLY A 27 8.23 6.17 -21.90
CA GLY A 27 9.66 6.40 -22.02
C GLY A 27 10.45 5.44 -21.13
N HIS A 28 11.73 5.24 -21.44
CA HIS A 28 12.63 4.41 -20.63
C HIS A 28 12.86 4.96 -19.20
N ASP A 29 12.55 6.23 -18.99
CA ASP A 29 12.55 6.91 -17.69
C ASP A 29 11.21 6.78 -16.93
N GLY A 30 10.24 6.04 -17.50
CA GLY A 30 8.90 5.88 -16.95
C GLY A 30 7.96 7.06 -17.19
N SER A 31 8.33 8.04 -18.02
CA SER A 31 7.43 9.11 -18.46
C SER A 31 6.33 8.57 -19.39
N VAL A 32 5.09 9.05 -19.26
CA VAL A 32 3.97 8.64 -20.13
C VAL A 32 3.93 9.55 -21.37
N TRP A 33 4.05 8.98 -22.57
CA TRP A 33 4.02 9.75 -23.83
C TRP A 33 2.64 9.75 -24.50
N ALA A 34 1.85 8.69 -24.28
CA ALA A 34 0.45 8.59 -24.68
C ALA A 34 -0.21 7.41 -23.95
N GLN A 35 -1.51 7.49 -23.69
CA GLN A 35 -2.25 6.40 -23.04
C GLN A 35 -3.72 6.43 -23.45
N SER A 36 -4.37 5.26 -23.40
CA SER A 36 -5.82 5.13 -23.56
C SER A 36 -6.53 5.56 -22.29
N ASP A 37 -7.78 6.02 -22.38
CA ASP A 37 -8.57 6.43 -21.20
C ASP A 37 -8.71 5.33 -20.13
N ALA A 38 -8.69 4.07 -20.55
CA ALA A 38 -8.76 2.90 -19.68
C ALA A 38 -7.40 2.44 -19.13
N PHE A 39 -6.29 3.07 -19.55
CA PHE A 39 -4.96 2.75 -19.03
C PHE A 39 -4.79 3.40 -17.65
N PRO A 40 -4.25 2.68 -16.65
CA PRO A 40 -4.04 3.23 -15.31
C PRO A 40 -3.20 4.50 -15.38
N GLN A 41 -3.82 5.65 -15.11
CA GLN A 41 -3.15 6.93 -15.18
C GLN A 41 -2.12 6.98 -14.03
N ARG A 42 -0.85 7.27 -14.35
CA ARG A 42 0.13 7.65 -13.33
C ARG A 42 -0.37 8.98 -12.75
N GLY A 43 -1.00 8.91 -11.58
CA GLY A 43 -1.76 10.00 -10.98
C GLY A 43 -0.96 11.30 -10.99
N GLU A 44 -1.52 12.32 -11.63
CA GLU A 44 -1.14 13.70 -11.37
C GLU A 44 -1.28 13.93 -9.85
N ALA A 45 -0.24 14.53 -9.26
CA ALA A 45 -0.23 14.91 -7.87
C ALA A 45 -1.36 15.91 -7.59
N GLY A 46 -2.51 15.39 -7.18
CA GLY A 46 -3.72 16.18 -7.00
C GLY A 46 -4.91 15.31 -6.60
N GLY A 47 -4.90 14.78 -5.36
CA GLY A 47 -6.10 14.37 -4.62
C GLY A 47 -7.02 13.32 -5.27
N GLY A 48 -6.81 12.05 -4.90
CA GLY A 48 -7.84 11.01 -4.98
C GLY A 48 -7.95 10.29 -6.33
N GLY A 49 -7.13 9.27 -6.56
CA GLY A 49 -7.24 8.46 -7.79
C GLY A 49 -6.38 7.18 -7.89
N GLY A 50 -5.62 6.81 -6.87
CA GLY A 50 -4.86 5.54 -6.84
C GLY A 50 -5.65 4.33 -6.31
N GLY A 51 -6.79 4.59 -5.66
CA GLY A 51 -7.57 3.60 -4.92
C GLY A 51 -7.92 2.34 -5.73
N MET A 52 -8.43 2.48 -6.96
CA MET A 52 -9.04 1.35 -7.67
C MET A 52 -8.07 0.23 -8.06
N ALA A 53 -6.83 0.54 -8.43
CA ALA A 53 -5.87 -0.50 -8.84
C ALA A 53 -5.27 -1.24 -7.64
N TRP A 54 -5.18 -0.57 -6.49
CA TRP A 54 -4.59 -1.12 -5.27
C TRP A 54 -5.61 -1.69 -4.29
N GLN A 55 -6.89 -1.29 -4.39
CA GLN A 55 -7.95 -1.74 -3.50
C GLN A 55 -8.08 -3.27 -3.42
N PRO A 56 -7.96 -4.03 -4.52
CA PRO A 56 -8.01 -5.49 -4.44
C PRO A 56 -6.95 -6.09 -3.50
N TYR A 57 -5.76 -5.49 -3.40
CA TYR A 57 -4.74 -5.94 -2.44
C TYR A 57 -5.18 -5.74 -0.98
N VAL A 58 -5.92 -4.68 -0.69
CA VAL A 58 -6.49 -4.48 0.64
C VAL A 58 -7.65 -5.44 0.88
N ASP A 59 -8.62 -5.47 -0.04
CA ASP A 59 -9.88 -6.20 0.14
C ASP A 59 -9.68 -7.72 0.13
N ASP A 60 -8.90 -8.24 -0.82
CA ASP A 60 -8.76 -9.67 -1.05
C ASP A 60 -7.57 -10.29 -0.32
N HIS A 61 -6.54 -9.50 0.01
CA HIS A 61 -5.30 -10.01 0.61
C HIS A 61 -5.07 -9.55 2.04
N LEU A 62 -5.35 -8.29 2.40
CA LEU A 62 -5.18 -7.82 3.79
C LEU A 62 -6.42 -8.09 4.65
N LEU A 63 -7.63 -7.86 4.13
CA LEU A 63 -8.88 -8.12 4.84
C LEU A 63 -9.38 -9.57 4.66
N CYS A 64 -8.49 -10.46 4.22
CA CYS A 64 -8.80 -11.87 4.08
C CYS A 64 -9.06 -12.53 5.45
N ASP A 65 -9.80 -13.63 5.42
CA ASP A 65 -10.00 -14.47 6.60
C ASP A 65 -8.75 -15.31 6.87
N ILE A 66 -8.25 -15.26 8.11
CA ILE A 66 -7.20 -16.11 8.64
C ILE A 66 -7.71 -16.79 9.90
N GLU A 67 -7.99 -18.09 9.80
CA GLU A 67 -8.48 -18.93 10.91
C GLU A 67 -9.76 -18.35 11.57
N GLY A 68 -10.68 -17.79 10.77
CA GLY A 68 -11.92 -17.18 11.24
C GLY A 68 -11.78 -15.76 11.79
N GLN A 69 -10.61 -15.14 11.62
CA GLN A 69 -10.31 -13.76 12.05
C GLN A 69 -9.93 -12.88 10.85
N ARG A 70 -10.10 -11.57 11.01
CA ARG A 70 -9.73 -10.57 9.99
C ARG A 70 -9.09 -9.36 10.65
N LEU A 71 -8.24 -8.65 9.90
CA LEU A 71 -7.74 -7.34 10.32
C LEU A 71 -8.92 -6.39 10.56
N THR A 72 -8.81 -5.56 11.60
CA THR A 72 -9.79 -4.51 11.91
C THR A 72 -9.78 -3.41 10.85
N ALA A 73 -8.58 -3.09 10.36
CA ALA A 73 -8.36 -2.16 9.27
C ALA A 73 -6.99 -2.42 8.62
N ALA A 74 -6.83 -2.02 7.36
CA ALA A 74 -5.58 -2.17 6.64
C ALA A 74 -5.38 -1.07 5.60
N ALA A 75 -4.14 -0.79 5.23
CA ALA A 75 -3.81 0.15 4.16
C ALA A 75 -2.47 -0.17 3.49
N ILE A 76 -2.35 0.34 2.26
CA ILE A 76 -1.11 0.45 1.51
C ILE A 76 -0.87 1.94 1.29
N LEU A 77 0.22 2.45 1.85
CA LEU A 77 0.60 3.86 1.76
C LEU A 77 1.94 3.99 1.04
N GLY A 78 2.13 5.03 0.23
CA GLY A 78 3.46 5.44 -0.21
C GLY A 78 4.32 5.88 0.99
N HIS A 79 5.64 5.87 0.83
CA HIS A 79 6.57 6.38 1.87
C HIS A 79 6.37 7.87 2.19
N ASP A 80 5.76 8.62 1.28
CA ASP A 80 5.35 10.01 1.45
C ASP A 80 4.02 10.18 2.22
N GLY A 81 3.35 9.07 2.55
CA GLY A 81 2.04 9.06 3.19
C GLY A 81 0.86 9.09 2.22
N SER A 82 1.10 9.10 0.91
CA SER A 82 0.04 9.02 -0.09
C SER A 82 -0.73 7.72 0.03
N VAL A 83 -2.06 7.77 0.15
CA VAL A 83 -2.90 6.58 0.24
C VAL A 83 -3.01 5.92 -1.12
N TRP A 84 -2.50 4.68 -1.25
CA TRP A 84 -2.69 3.87 -2.46
C TRP A 84 -3.98 3.07 -2.38
N ALA A 85 -4.24 2.43 -1.25
CA ALA A 85 -5.51 1.80 -0.91
C ALA A 85 -5.68 1.68 0.60
N GLN A 86 -6.93 1.65 1.07
CA GLN A 86 -7.23 1.47 2.49
C GLN A 86 -8.61 0.87 2.70
N SER A 87 -8.80 0.20 3.84
CA SER A 87 -10.12 -0.24 4.29
C SER A 87 -10.95 0.95 4.78
N ASP A 88 -12.28 0.85 4.75
CA ASP A 88 -13.19 1.92 5.21
C ASP A 88 -12.92 2.40 6.65
N ASN A 89 -12.51 1.49 7.52
CA ASN A 89 -12.24 1.77 8.93
C ASN A 89 -10.78 2.17 9.21
N PHE A 90 -9.94 2.34 8.17
CA PHE A 90 -8.56 2.76 8.36
C PHE A 90 -8.50 4.21 8.86
N PRO A 91 -7.78 4.49 9.96
CA PRO A 91 -7.79 5.82 10.54
C PRO A 91 -7.04 6.81 9.64
N GLN A 92 -7.45 8.08 9.69
CA GLN A 92 -6.76 9.15 8.98
C GLN A 92 -5.39 9.40 9.61
N VAL A 93 -4.33 9.13 8.84
CA VAL A 93 -2.94 9.31 9.26
C VAL A 93 -2.49 10.75 9.05
N LYS A 94 -1.60 11.22 9.92
CA LYS A 94 -0.96 12.53 9.76
C LYS A 94 0.42 12.40 9.11
N PRO A 95 0.88 13.40 8.34
CA PRO A 95 2.22 13.37 7.73
C PRO A 95 3.36 13.13 8.73
N GLU A 96 3.24 13.67 9.95
CA GLU A 96 4.25 13.49 11.00
C GLU A 96 4.32 12.05 11.52
N GLU A 97 3.18 11.33 11.49
CA GLU A 97 3.13 9.91 11.87
C GLU A 97 3.89 9.06 10.84
N ILE A 98 3.68 9.34 9.54
CA ILE A 98 4.39 8.63 8.47
C ILE A 98 5.89 8.95 8.48
N THR A 99 6.25 10.22 8.72
CA THR A 99 7.66 10.61 8.87
C THR A 99 8.31 9.90 10.06
N GLY A 100 7.61 9.77 11.19
CA GLY A 100 8.10 9.02 12.34
C GLY A 100 8.31 7.53 12.04
N ILE A 101 7.39 6.91 11.31
CA ILE A 101 7.50 5.52 10.84
C ILE A 101 8.71 5.34 9.91
N MET A 102 8.88 6.24 8.93
CA MET A 102 10.02 6.17 8.00
C MET A 102 11.36 6.36 8.72
N ASN A 103 11.42 7.29 9.67
CA ASN A 103 12.62 7.48 10.49
C ASN A 103 12.98 6.25 11.32
N ASP A 104 12.02 5.45 11.79
CA ASP A 104 12.31 4.21 12.52
C ASP A 104 12.78 3.07 11.60
N PHE A 105 12.37 3.07 10.33
CA PHE A 105 12.99 2.18 9.35
C PHE A 105 14.43 2.56 9.03
N ASP A 106 14.74 3.86 8.98
CA ASP A 106 16.09 4.34 8.66
C ASP A 106 17.02 4.33 9.91
N GLU A 107 16.46 4.58 11.09
CA GLU A 107 17.10 4.56 12.41
C GLU A 107 16.30 3.67 13.39
N PRO A 108 16.52 2.33 13.36
CA PRO A 108 15.77 1.39 14.18
C PRO A 108 15.79 1.71 15.67
N GLY A 109 14.60 1.86 16.26
CA GLY A 109 14.41 2.17 17.68
C GLY A 109 14.17 3.64 17.98
N SER A 110 14.15 4.52 16.98
CA SER A 110 13.84 5.95 17.15
C SER A 110 12.40 6.18 17.67
N LEU A 111 11.46 5.27 17.40
CA LEU A 111 10.10 5.34 17.95
C LEU A 111 9.96 4.73 19.36
N ALA A 112 10.94 3.98 19.87
CA ALA A 112 10.82 3.33 21.18
C ALA A 112 10.60 4.32 22.36
N PRO A 113 11.26 5.50 22.42
CA PRO A 113 11.04 6.46 23.52
C PRO A 113 9.71 7.21 23.42
N THR A 114 9.23 7.49 22.20
CA THR A 114 8.07 8.36 21.94
C THR A 114 6.78 7.56 21.76
N GLY A 115 6.88 6.33 21.27
CA GLY A 115 5.80 5.45 20.84
C GLY A 115 5.46 5.63 19.37
N LEU A 116 4.90 4.56 18.76
CA LEU A 116 4.36 4.60 17.41
C LEU A 116 2.98 5.25 17.44
N TYR A 117 2.78 6.32 16.68
CA TYR A 117 1.46 6.93 16.48
C TYR A 117 0.92 6.56 15.10
N LEU A 118 -0.35 6.16 15.06
CA LEU A 118 -1.08 5.96 13.81
C LEU A 118 -2.53 6.39 14.03
N GLY A 119 -3.00 7.36 13.26
CA GLY A 119 -4.37 7.84 13.38
C GLY A 119 -4.67 8.50 14.72
N GLY A 120 -3.67 9.17 15.31
CA GLY A 120 -3.73 9.73 16.67
C GLY A 120 -3.68 8.70 17.80
N THR A 121 -3.66 7.40 17.49
CA THR A 121 -3.55 6.34 18.50
C THR A 121 -2.08 6.02 18.77
N LYS A 122 -1.69 6.09 20.04
CA LYS A 122 -0.36 5.67 20.51
C LYS A 122 -0.31 4.15 20.73
N TYR A 123 0.69 3.51 20.14
CA TYR A 123 1.07 2.12 20.33
C TYR A 123 2.44 2.05 20.99
N MET A 124 2.62 1.11 21.92
CA MET A 124 3.94 0.76 22.44
C MET A 124 4.68 -0.06 21.39
N VAL A 125 5.87 0.39 21.00
CA VAL A 125 6.72 -0.35 20.06
C VAL A 125 7.14 -1.68 20.71
N ILE A 126 6.96 -2.78 20.00
CA ILE A 126 7.40 -4.11 20.41
C ILE A 126 8.41 -4.65 19.40
N GLN A 127 9.01 -5.81 19.68
CA GLN A 127 10.05 -6.40 18.83
C GLN A 127 9.56 -6.64 17.38
N GLY A 128 10.11 -5.87 16.45
CA GLY A 128 10.00 -6.03 15.01
C GLY A 128 11.30 -6.54 14.38
N GLU A 129 11.47 -6.25 13.08
CA GLU A 129 12.69 -6.52 12.33
C GLU A 129 13.33 -5.19 11.93
N PRO A 130 14.56 -4.88 12.39
CA PRO A 130 15.20 -3.59 12.13
C PRO A 130 15.24 -3.25 10.63
N GLY A 131 14.66 -2.10 10.28
CA GLY A 131 14.62 -1.60 8.90
C GLY A 131 13.60 -2.31 7.98
N VAL A 132 12.89 -3.33 8.46
CA VAL A 132 11.96 -4.13 7.64
C VAL A 132 10.55 -4.12 8.20
N ILE A 133 10.38 -4.36 9.50
CA ILE A 133 9.07 -4.52 10.16
C ILE A 133 9.02 -3.72 11.45
N ILE A 134 8.01 -2.87 11.59
CA ILE A 134 7.65 -2.19 12.83
C ILE A 134 6.38 -2.80 13.38
N ARG A 135 6.36 -3.05 14.69
CA ARG A 135 5.21 -3.63 15.40
C ARG A 135 4.85 -2.77 16.60
N GLY A 136 3.56 -2.55 16.80
CA GLY A 136 3.04 -1.77 17.91
C GLY A 136 1.89 -2.48 18.63
N LYS A 137 1.78 -2.28 19.94
CA LYS A 137 0.72 -2.85 20.77
C LYS A 137 0.02 -1.80 21.62
N LYS A 138 -1.30 -1.90 21.74
CA LYS A 138 -2.17 -1.10 22.62
C LYS A 138 -3.24 -1.99 23.24
N GLY A 139 -2.98 -2.50 24.44
CA GLY A 139 -3.92 -3.41 25.11
C GLY A 139 -4.14 -4.68 24.27
N PRO A 140 -5.41 -5.03 23.93
CA PRO A 140 -5.74 -6.17 23.06
C PRO A 140 -5.49 -5.88 21.56
N ALA A 141 -5.34 -4.61 21.18
CA ALA A 141 -5.13 -4.19 19.80
C ALA A 141 -3.64 -4.03 19.47
N GLY A 142 -3.32 -4.04 18.18
CA GLY A 142 -1.97 -3.78 17.71
C GLY A 142 -1.91 -3.44 16.22
N VAL A 143 -0.69 -3.21 15.77
CA VAL A 143 -0.36 -2.82 14.40
C VAL A 143 0.91 -3.52 13.95
N THR A 144 0.91 -3.99 12.71
CA THR A 144 2.11 -4.42 11.99
C THR A 144 2.29 -3.56 10.75
N ILE A 145 3.50 -3.05 10.54
CA ILE A 145 3.89 -2.23 9.39
C ILE A 145 5.11 -2.88 8.76
N LYS A 146 5.03 -3.21 7.47
CA LYS A 146 6.18 -3.71 6.71
C LYS A 146 6.51 -2.75 5.57
N LYS A 147 7.79 -2.39 5.48
CA LYS A 147 8.33 -1.52 4.41
C LYS A 147 8.61 -2.36 3.16
N THR A 148 8.19 -1.86 2.01
CA THR A 148 8.56 -2.35 0.68
C THR A 148 9.46 -1.32 -0.02
N ASN A 149 9.77 -1.48 -1.31
CA ASN A 149 10.64 -0.51 -2.00
C ASN A 149 9.98 0.86 -2.15
N LEU A 150 8.65 0.90 -2.31
CA LEU A 150 7.88 2.11 -2.63
C LEU A 150 6.72 2.38 -1.68
N SER A 151 6.33 1.41 -0.83
CA SER A 151 5.16 1.51 0.03
C SER A 151 5.37 0.96 1.46
N LEU A 152 4.37 1.20 2.29
CA LEU A 152 4.15 0.68 3.62
C LEU A 152 2.88 -0.16 3.58
N VAL A 153 2.98 -1.43 3.96
CA VAL A 153 1.83 -2.32 4.15
C VAL A 153 1.49 -2.32 5.64
N ILE A 154 0.27 -1.90 5.97
CA ILE A 154 -0.17 -1.67 7.34
C ILE A 154 -1.37 -2.54 7.65
N GLY A 155 -1.30 -3.31 8.74
CA GLY A 155 -2.42 -4.06 9.29
C GLY A 155 -2.69 -3.70 10.74
N LEU A 156 -3.95 -3.39 11.04
CA LEU A 156 -4.47 -3.15 12.39
C LEU A 156 -5.32 -4.35 12.81
N TYR A 157 -5.13 -4.79 14.05
CA TYR A 157 -5.89 -5.91 14.60
C TYR A 157 -6.34 -5.62 16.03
N GLU A 158 -7.35 -6.36 16.46
CA GLU A 158 -7.84 -6.43 17.83
C GLU A 158 -8.21 -7.88 18.15
N GLU A 159 -8.31 -8.21 19.45
CA GLU A 159 -8.79 -9.52 19.88
C GLU A 159 -10.17 -9.85 19.25
N PRO A 160 -10.40 -11.10 18.84
CA PRO A 160 -9.60 -12.29 19.16
C PRO A 160 -8.47 -12.59 18.17
N MET A 161 -8.21 -11.72 17.19
CA MET A 161 -7.06 -11.86 16.30
C MET A 161 -5.75 -11.66 17.06
N THR A 162 -4.79 -12.53 16.81
CA THR A 162 -3.46 -12.46 17.45
C THR A 162 -2.49 -11.62 16.63
N HIS A 163 -1.45 -11.13 17.31
CA HIS A 163 -0.32 -10.45 16.66
C HIS A 163 0.33 -11.30 15.55
N GLY A 164 0.46 -12.61 15.78
CA GLY A 164 1.05 -13.54 14.82
C GLY A 164 0.23 -13.64 13.53
N GLN A 165 -1.10 -13.74 13.66
CA GLN A 165 -2.01 -13.74 12.51
C GLN A 165 -1.92 -12.43 11.71
N CYS A 166 -1.90 -11.28 12.40
CA CYS A 166 -1.74 -9.99 11.74
C CYS A 166 -0.42 -9.91 10.96
N SER A 167 0.67 -10.33 11.61
CA SER A 167 2.01 -10.33 11.00
C SER A 167 2.06 -11.20 9.75
N ILE A 168 1.49 -12.42 9.77
CA ILE A 168 1.45 -13.30 8.59
C ILE A 168 0.77 -12.62 7.39
N VAL A 169 -0.38 -11.97 7.62
CA VAL A 169 -1.17 -11.34 6.54
C VAL A 169 -0.41 -10.15 5.93
N VAL A 170 0.09 -9.25 6.77
CA VAL A 170 0.85 -8.06 6.33
C VAL A 170 2.13 -8.48 5.64
N GLU A 171 2.86 -9.43 6.22
CA GLU A 171 4.16 -9.85 5.70
C GLU A 171 4.04 -10.54 4.35
N ARG A 172 3.06 -11.42 4.18
CA ARG A 172 2.81 -12.12 2.91
C ARG A 172 2.55 -11.15 1.77
N LEU A 173 1.71 -10.14 1.96
CA LEU A 173 1.45 -9.16 0.90
C LEU A 173 2.69 -8.33 0.61
N ALA A 174 3.37 -7.84 1.65
CA ALA A 174 4.56 -7.03 1.46
C ALA A 174 5.70 -7.79 0.76
N ASP A 175 5.91 -9.08 1.07
CA ASP A 175 6.88 -9.92 0.38
C ASP A 175 6.53 -10.09 -1.10
N TYR A 176 5.25 -10.31 -1.41
CA TYR A 176 4.78 -10.36 -2.79
C TYR A 176 5.08 -9.04 -3.53
N LEU A 177 4.83 -7.89 -2.91
CA LEU A 177 5.13 -6.58 -3.51
C LEU A 177 6.63 -6.40 -3.75
N LEU A 178 7.48 -6.82 -2.80
CA LEU A 178 8.94 -6.80 -2.95
C LEU A 178 9.41 -7.69 -4.10
N GLU A 179 8.86 -8.89 -4.27
CA GLU A 179 9.15 -9.78 -5.40
C GLU A 179 8.79 -9.14 -6.75
N GLN A 180 7.72 -8.34 -6.78
CA GLN A 180 7.32 -7.56 -7.95
C GLN A 180 8.09 -6.24 -8.10
N SER A 181 9.11 -5.99 -7.26
CA SER A 181 9.91 -4.76 -7.24
C SER A 181 9.13 -3.47 -6.92
N PHE A 182 8.04 -3.61 -6.15
CA PHE A 182 7.31 -2.49 -5.52
C PHE A 182 7.78 -2.22 -4.09
#